data_AF-A0A3B9JXJ9-F1
#
_entry.id   AF-A0A3B9JXJ9-F1
#
_cell.length_a   1.000
_cell.length_b   1.000
_cell.length_c   1.000
_cell.angle_alpha   90.00
_cell.angle_beta   90.00
_cell.angle_gamma   90.00
#
_symmetry.space_group_name_H-M   'P 1'
#
loop_
_entity.id
_entity.type
_entity.pdbx_description
1 polymer ?
#
loop_
_entity_poly.entity_id
_entity_poly.type
_entity_poly.pdbx_seq_one_letter_code
_entity_poly.pdbx_strand_id
1 'polypeptide(L)'
;GKYDHLKDKPIVTYCTGGIRCEILSAVMLNRGFKEVYQIEGGIVRYGQKYRDSGLWQGALYVFDNRMTLNFSEDAVTLGTCVNCSEKTSQFRDCEGPGCKDLVLLCDECFTDPKNLKCDESHIRGRKKLQQIG
;
A
#
# COMPACT_ATOMS: atom_id res chain seq x y z
N GLY A 1 -23.07 -11.72 -8.89
CA GLY A 1 -21.61 -11.73 -9.14
C GLY A 1 -20.85 -12.38 -8.00
N LYS A 2 -19.51 -12.44 -8.10
CA LYS A 2 -18.61 -13.14 -7.14
C LYS A 2 -18.84 -12.76 -5.66
N TYR A 3 -19.29 -11.54 -5.39
CA TYR A 3 -19.41 -10.97 -4.05
C TYR A 3 -20.85 -10.77 -3.56
N ASP A 4 -21.85 -11.38 -4.21
CA ASP A 4 -23.26 -11.13 -3.88
C ASP A 4 -23.64 -11.59 -2.46
N HIS A 5 -22.95 -12.60 -1.92
CA HIS A 5 -23.12 -13.10 -0.55
C HIS A 5 -22.73 -12.08 0.55
N LEU A 6 -22.18 -10.92 0.17
CA LEU A 6 -21.83 -9.83 1.08
C LEU A 6 -22.86 -8.67 1.05
N LYS A 7 -23.86 -8.71 0.17
CA LYS A 7 -24.79 -7.57 -0.05
C LYS A 7 -25.61 -7.19 1.18
N ASP A 8 -25.88 -8.17 2.04
CA ASP A 8 -26.64 -7.99 3.28
C ASP A 8 -25.76 -7.81 4.52
N LYS A 9 -24.43 -7.65 4.35
CA LYS A 9 -23.50 -7.42 5.46
C LYS A 9 -23.08 -5.94 5.50
N PRO A 10 -22.83 -5.38 6.70
CA PRO A 10 -22.17 -4.09 6.82
C PRO A 10 -20.76 -4.15 6.23
N ILE A 11 -20.43 -3.18 5.38
CA ILE A 11 -19.12 -3.05 4.76
C ILE A 11 -18.56 -1.68 5.06
N VAL A 12 -17.36 -1.64 5.65
CA VAL A 12 -16.58 -0.42 5.82
C VAL A 12 -15.48 -0.39 4.77
N THR A 13 -15.43 0.66 3.96
CA THR A 13 -14.38 0.89 2.98
C THR A 13 -13.38 1.93 3.49
N TYR A 14 -12.11 1.75 3.14
CA TYR A 14 -11.09 2.75 3.41
C TYR A 14 -10.03 2.76 2.30
N CYS A 15 -9.40 3.91 2.14
CA CYS A 15 -8.22 4.10 1.33
C CYS A 15 -7.36 5.20 1.95
N THR A 16 -6.20 5.52 1.36
CA THR A 16 -5.27 6.52 1.92
C THR A 16 -5.95 7.85 2.27
N GLY A 17 -6.70 8.46 1.33
CA GLY A 17 -7.30 9.79 1.51
C GLY A 17 -8.81 9.88 1.23
N GLY A 18 -9.53 8.75 1.20
CA GLY A 18 -11.00 8.72 1.05
C GLY A 18 -11.53 8.72 -0.39
N ILE A 19 -10.90 9.41 -1.36
CA ILE A 19 -11.49 9.60 -2.71
C ILE A 19 -11.87 8.32 -3.46
N ARG A 20 -11.10 7.23 -3.32
CA ARG A 20 -11.44 5.94 -3.94
C ARG A 20 -12.67 5.30 -3.30
N CYS A 21 -12.89 5.55 -2.01
CA CYS A 21 -14.04 5.05 -1.26
C CYS A 21 -15.32 5.77 -1.65
N GLU A 22 -15.27 7.06 -2.00
CA GLU A 22 -16.44 7.79 -2.52
C GLU A 22 -17.00 7.09 -3.77
N ILE A 23 -16.10 6.80 -4.72
CA ILE A 23 -16.44 6.14 -5.98
C ILE A 23 -16.87 4.69 -5.71
N LEU A 24 -16.10 3.94 -4.91
CA LEU A 24 -16.39 2.54 -4.61
C LEU A 24 -17.74 2.39 -3.92
N SER A 25 -18.03 3.21 -2.91
CA SER A 25 -19.27 3.13 -2.13
C SER A 25 -20.48 3.40 -3.02
N ALA A 26 -20.43 4.41 -3.89
CA ALA A 26 -21.48 4.66 -4.87
C ALA A 26 -21.69 3.46 -5.82
N VAL A 27 -20.61 2.86 -6.33
CA VAL A 27 -20.68 1.67 -7.18
C VAL A 27 -21.27 0.47 -6.44
N MET A 28 -20.93 0.27 -5.17
CA MET A 28 -21.45 -0.83 -4.35
C MET A 28 -22.95 -0.67 -4.07
N LEU A 29 -23.38 0.52 -3.67
CA LEU A 29 -24.80 0.82 -3.47
C LEU A 29 -25.60 0.56 -4.76
N ASN A 30 -25.11 1.04 -5.91
CA ASN A 30 -25.72 0.80 -7.22
C ASN A 30 -25.78 -0.69 -7.61
N ARG A 31 -24.90 -1.53 -7.04
CA ARG A 31 -24.90 -2.99 -7.25
C ARG A 31 -25.74 -3.76 -6.22
N GLY A 32 -26.46 -3.06 -5.35
CA GLY A 32 -27.40 -3.65 -4.39
C GLY A 32 -26.77 -4.09 -3.07
N PHE A 33 -25.62 -3.52 -2.68
CA PHE A 33 -25.14 -3.63 -1.30
C PHE A 33 -25.94 -2.67 -0.41
N LYS A 34 -26.40 -3.16 0.75
CA LYS A 34 -27.35 -2.42 1.58
C LYS A 34 -26.69 -1.45 2.56
N GLU A 35 -25.63 -1.89 3.22
CA GLU A 35 -24.97 -1.14 4.29
C GLU A 35 -23.50 -0.90 3.94
N VAL A 36 -23.21 0.26 3.37
CA VAL A 36 -21.87 0.66 2.96
C VAL A 36 -21.46 1.94 3.68
N TYR A 37 -20.36 1.84 4.43
CA TYR A 37 -19.75 2.93 5.17
C TYR A 37 -18.34 3.19 4.62
N GLN A 38 -17.82 4.38 4.92
CA GLN A 38 -16.44 4.73 4.60
C GLN A 38 -15.81 5.55 5.72
N ILE A 39 -14.49 5.48 5.83
CA ILE A 39 -13.73 6.35 6.72
C ILE A 39 -13.60 7.74 6.06
N GLU A 40 -14.25 8.75 6.64
CA GLU A 40 -14.18 10.14 6.17
C GLU A 40 -12.74 10.65 6.17
N GLY A 41 -12.25 11.12 5.01
CA GLY A 41 -10.86 11.56 4.83
C GLY A 41 -9.83 10.42 4.79
N GLY A 42 -10.27 9.16 4.81
CA GLY A 42 -9.42 7.98 4.72
C GLY A 42 -8.49 7.77 5.90
N ILE A 43 -7.49 6.91 5.70
CA ILE A 43 -6.54 6.52 6.74
C ILE A 43 -5.67 7.69 7.21
N VAL A 44 -5.36 8.65 6.34
CA VAL A 44 -4.60 9.85 6.75
C VAL A 44 -5.30 10.58 7.89
N ARG A 45 -6.60 10.88 7.75
CA ARG A 45 -7.36 11.59 8.79
C ARG A 45 -7.59 10.72 10.02
N TYR A 46 -7.85 9.42 9.82
CA TYR A 46 -7.97 8.46 10.92
C TYR A 46 -6.68 8.41 11.77
N GLY A 47 -5.53 8.19 11.14
CA GLY A 47 -4.25 8.07 11.83
C GLY A 47 -3.81 9.36 12.51
N GLN A 48 -4.08 10.53 11.91
CA GLN A 48 -3.84 11.83 12.56
C GLN A 48 -4.67 12.00 13.83
N LYS A 49 -5.92 11.53 13.83
CA LYS A 49 -6.84 11.68 14.97
C LYS A 49 -6.55 10.70 16.10
N TYR A 50 -6.32 9.42 15.77
CA TYR A 50 -6.25 8.35 16.77
C TYR A 50 -4.82 7.91 17.09
N ARG A 51 -3.85 8.11 16.18
CA ARG A 51 -2.45 7.68 16.34
C ARG A 51 -2.38 6.24 16.89
N ASP A 52 -1.62 6.03 17.97
CA ASP A 52 -1.41 4.70 18.58
C ASP A 52 -2.58 4.23 19.47
N SER A 53 -3.56 5.10 19.75
CA SER A 53 -4.81 4.72 20.42
C SER A 53 -5.85 4.12 19.45
N GLY A 54 -5.58 4.19 18.15
CA GLY A 54 -6.41 3.62 17.10
C GLY A 54 -6.08 2.16 16.80
N LEU A 55 -6.68 1.66 15.72
CA LEU A 55 -6.49 0.29 15.22
C LEU A 55 -5.44 0.19 14.11
N TRP A 56 -4.81 1.31 13.75
CA TRP A 56 -3.82 1.35 12.68
C TRP A 56 -2.46 0.87 13.20
N GLN A 57 -1.77 0.04 12.42
CA GLN A 57 -0.42 -0.44 12.72
C GLN A 57 0.48 -0.26 11.49
N GLY A 58 1.73 0.14 11.72
CA GLY A 58 2.72 0.31 10.66
C GLY A 58 2.67 1.64 9.93
N ALA A 59 3.54 1.74 8.93
CA ALA A 59 3.67 2.92 8.10
C ALA A 59 2.57 2.93 7.02
N LEU A 60 1.93 4.08 6.82
CA LEU A 60 1.00 4.27 5.72
C LEU A 60 1.77 4.57 4.43
N TYR A 61 1.56 3.78 3.39
CA TYR A 61 2.09 4.10 2.06
C TYR A 61 1.43 5.36 1.48
N VAL A 62 2.25 6.29 1.00
CA VAL A 62 1.84 7.55 0.35
C VAL A 62 2.47 7.68 -1.04
N PHE A 63 1.74 8.33 -1.94
CA PHE A 63 2.09 8.42 -3.36
C PHE A 63 2.90 9.70 -3.68
N ASP A 64 3.95 9.95 -2.90
CA ASP A 64 4.91 11.02 -3.10
C ASP A 64 6.31 10.59 -2.62
N ASN A 65 7.30 11.49 -2.69
CA ASN A 65 8.69 11.17 -2.38
C ASN A 65 8.93 10.66 -0.95
N ARG A 66 7.98 10.84 -0.03
CA ARG A 66 8.10 10.29 1.33
C ARG A 66 7.94 8.77 1.33
N MET A 67 7.20 8.21 0.37
CA MET A 67 6.84 6.79 0.20
C MET A 67 6.02 6.19 1.35
N THR A 68 6.36 6.51 2.60
CA THR A 68 5.65 6.09 3.79
C THR A 68 5.45 7.26 4.75
N LEU A 69 4.46 7.12 5.62
CA LEU A 69 4.12 8.06 6.68
C LEU A 69 3.82 7.28 7.95
N ASN A 70 4.57 7.55 9.02
CA ASN A 70 4.21 7.10 10.36
C ASN A 70 3.32 8.16 11.03
N PHE A 71 2.29 7.70 11.75
CA PHE A 71 1.43 8.59 12.54
C PHE A 71 2.00 8.88 13.92
N SER A 72 3.01 8.12 14.35
CA SER A 72 3.69 8.27 15.63
C SER A 72 5.13 7.75 15.55
N GLU A 73 5.96 8.14 16.52
CA GLU A 73 7.34 7.66 16.65
C GLU A 73 7.38 6.19 17.09
N ASP A 74 6.36 5.74 17.83
CA ASP A 74 6.21 4.37 18.32
C ASP A 74 5.56 3.42 17.29
N ALA A 75 5.38 3.86 16.05
CA ALA A 75 4.75 3.06 15.02
C ALA A 75 5.52 1.75 14.76
N VAL A 76 4.86 0.62 14.94
CA VAL A 76 5.47 -0.71 14.75
C VAL A 76 5.93 -0.89 13.30
N THR A 77 7.19 -1.25 13.09
CA THR A 77 7.66 -1.60 11.74
C THR A 77 7.20 -3.02 11.37
N LEU A 78 6.18 -3.10 10.52
CA LEU A 78 5.60 -4.37 10.09
C LEU A 78 6.39 -5.03 8.96
N GLY A 79 6.90 -4.22 8.03
CA GLY A 79 7.59 -4.67 6.85
C GLY A 79 8.94 -5.33 7.14
N THR A 80 9.40 -6.12 6.17
CA THR A 80 10.61 -6.93 6.27
C THR A 80 11.41 -6.81 4.98
N CYS A 81 12.71 -6.56 5.12
CA CYS A 81 13.65 -6.42 4.01
C CYS A 81 13.66 -7.70 3.18
N VAL A 82 13.46 -7.58 1.86
CA VAL A 82 13.42 -8.73 0.95
C VAL A 82 14.75 -9.48 0.86
N ASN A 83 15.87 -8.83 1.20
CA ASN A 83 17.20 -9.43 1.13
C ASN A 83 17.64 -10.08 2.46
N CYS A 84 17.62 -9.33 3.56
CA CYS A 84 18.17 -9.79 4.85
C CYS A 84 17.12 -10.13 5.92
N SER A 85 15.84 -9.92 5.64
CA SER A 85 14.73 -10.11 6.60
C SER A 85 14.69 -9.17 7.81
N GLU A 86 15.54 -8.13 7.85
CA GLU A 86 15.49 -7.09 8.89
C GLU A 86 14.20 -6.25 8.78
N LYS A 87 13.74 -5.67 9.90
CA LYS A 87 12.55 -4.83 9.90
C LYS A 87 12.79 -3.53 9.15
N THR A 88 11.88 -3.20 8.23
CA THR A 88 11.93 -1.93 7.50
C THR A 88 10.58 -1.55 6.89
N SER A 89 10.34 -0.26 6.75
CA SER A 89 9.22 0.31 5.98
C SER A 89 9.70 1.02 4.71
N GLN A 90 10.98 0.86 4.34
CA GLN A 90 11.62 1.62 3.27
C GLN A 90 11.39 0.96 1.91
N PHE A 91 10.64 1.66 1.05
CA PHE A 91 10.51 1.28 -0.35
C PHE A 91 11.62 1.92 -1.18
N ARG A 92 12.22 1.14 -2.08
CA ARG A 92 13.24 1.55 -3.03
C ARG A 92 12.79 1.20 -4.45
N ASP A 93 13.12 2.03 -5.42
CA ASP A 93 12.86 1.72 -6.82
C ASP A 93 13.75 0.56 -7.28
N CYS A 94 13.17 -0.36 -8.05
CA CYS A 94 13.96 -1.32 -8.80
C CYS A 94 14.75 -0.62 -9.91
N GLU A 95 16.01 -1.00 -10.11
CA GLU A 95 16.90 -0.44 -11.14
C GLU A 95 16.74 -1.12 -12.51
N GLY A 96 15.81 -2.06 -12.64
CA GLY A 96 15.48 -2.69 -13.91
C GLY A 96 15.06 -1.66 -14.97
N PRO A 97 15.63 -1.69 -16.19
CA PRO A 97 15.20 -0.81 -17.26
C PRO A 97 13.68 -0.93 -17.48
N GLY A 98 12.96 0.19 -17.36
CA GLY A 98 11.50 0.24 -17.52
C GLY A 98 10.69 -0.41 -16.39
N CYS A 99 11.33 -0.98 -15.37
CA CYS A 99 10.68 -1.46 -14.17
C CYS A 99 10.19 -0.27 -13.32
N LYS A 100 9.04 -0.43 -12.69
CA LYS A 100 8.36 0.52 -11.80
C LYS A 100 7.91 -0.16 -10.50
N ASP A 101 8.45 -1.34 -10.23
CA ASP A 101 8.23 -2.00 -8.95
C ASP A 101 9.08 -1.36 -7.87
N LEU A 102 8.51 -1.42 -6.67
CA LEU A 102 9.14 -0.97 -5.44
C LEU A 102 9.51 -2.21 -4.64
N VAL A 103 10.76 -2.27 -4.19
CA VAL A 103 11.27 -3.32 -3.32
C VAL A 103 11.38 -2.79 -1.90
N LEU A 104 11.02 -3.62 -0.93
CA LEU A 104 11.13 -3.27 0.48
C LEU A 104 12.53 -3.63 0.96
N LEU A 105 13.40 -2.64 1.15
CA LEU A 105 14.84 -2.85 1.36
C LEU A 105 15.35 -1.94 2.47
N CYS A 106 15.99 -2.52 3.49
CA CYS A 106 16.59 -1.74 4.57
C CYS A 106 17.77 -0.91 4.07
N ASP A 107 18.15 0.13 4.82
CA ASP A 107 19.18 1.08 4.42
C ASP A 107 20.55 0.41 4.23
N GLU A 108 20.86 -0.61 5.02
CA GLU A 108 22.09 -1.40 4.88
C GLU A 108 22.11 -2.16 3.55
N CYS A 109 21.03 -2.89 3.22
CA CYS A 109 20.95 -3.64 1.97
C CYS A 109 20.85 -2.73 0.74
N PHE A 110 20.35 -1.50 0.90
CA PHE A 110 20.31 -0.51 -0.17
C PHE A 110 21.70 -0.04 -0.62
N THR A 111 22.74 -0.26 0.20
CA THR A 111 24.12 0.08 -0.18
C THR A 111 24.72 -0.86 -1.23
N ASP A 112 24.14 -2.06 -1.44
CA ASP A 112 24.56 -2.98 -2.50
C ASP A 112 23.59 -2.90 -3.69
N PRO A 113 24.00 -2.35 -4.85
CA PRO A 113 23.17 -2.24 -6.04
C PRO A 113 22.64 -3.58 -6.55
N LYS A 114 23.26 -4.71 -6.20
CA LYS A 114 22.75 -6.04 -6.58
C LYS A 114 21.36 -6.31 -6.02
N ASN A 115 21.03 -5.71 -4.88
CA ASN A 115 19.73 -5.88 -4.22
C ASN A 115 18.60 -5.07 -4.90
N LEU A 116 18.93 -4.21 -5.86
CA LEU A 116 17.97 -3.44 -6.66
C LEU A 116 17.72 -4.03 -8.05
N LYS A 117 18.38 -5.14 -8.38
CA LYS A 117 18.19 -5.84 -9.64
C LYS A 117 16.74 -6.27 -9.81
N CYS A 118 16.29 -6.19 -11.04
CA CYS A 118 14.95 -6.61 -11.41
C CYS A 118 14.83 -8.13 -11.39
N ASP A 119 13.69 -8.60 -10.90
CA ASP A 119 13.34 -10.01 -10.82
C ASP A 119 12.09 -10.31 -11.67
N GLU A 120 11.88 -11.57 -12.03
CA GLU A 120 10.71 -11.99 -12.84
C GLU A 120 9.37 -11.80 -12.12
N SER A 121 9.37 -11.69 -10.78
CA SER A 121 8.19 -11.33 -9.98
C SER A 121 7.76 -9.87 -10.14
N HIS A 122 8.61 -9.01 -10.71
CA HIS A 122 8.29 -7.61 -10.96
C HIS A 122 7.32 -7.48 -12.15
N ILE A 123 6.10 -7.04 -11.86
CA ILE A 123 5.00 -6.92 -12.83
C ILE A 123 4.62 -5.47 -13.15
N ARG A 124 5.12 -4.48 -12.39
CA ARG A 124 4.83 -3.06 -12.63
C ARG A 124 5.87 -2.53 -13.60
N GLY A 125 5.52 -2.52 -14.88
CA GLY A 125 6.35 -2.00 -15.97
C GLY A 125 5.79 -2.47 -17.31
N ARG A 126 5.66 -1.59 -18.30
CA ARG A 126 4.99 -1.90 -19.59
C ARG A 126 5.78 -2.85 -20.50
N LYS A 127 7.01 -3.24 -20.14
CA LYS A 127 7.83 -4.19 -20.90
C LYS A 127 8.53 -5.14 -19.93
N LYS A 128 8.31 -6.45 -20.08
CA LYS A 128 9.16 -7.46 -19.45
C LYS A 128 10.60 -7.25 -19.94
N LEU A 129 11.60 -7.57 -19.13
CA LEU A 129 13.03 -7.55 -19.52
C LEU A 129 13.28 -8.19 -20.90
N GLN A 130 12.53 -9.23 -21.23
CA GLN A 130 12.56 -9.97 -22.50
C GLN A 130 12.04 -9.17 -23.73
N GLN A 131 11.52 -7.96 -23.53
CA GLN A 131 10.96 -7.06 -24.57
C GLN A 131 11.74 -5.75 -24.70
N ILE A 132 12.85 -5.65 -23.98
CA ILE A 132 13.83 -4.57 -24.12
C ILE A 132 14.92 -5.18 -25.00
N GLY A 133 14.94 -4.74 -26.26
CA GLY A 133 15.84 -5.24 -27.30
C GLY A 133 17.31 -5.04 -26.99
#